data_AF-A0A8D8BWK3-F1
#
_entry.id   AF-A0A8D8BWK3-F1
#
_cell.length_a   1.000
_cell.length_b   1.000
_cell.length_c   1.000
_cell.angle_alpha   90.00
_cell.angle_beta   90.00
_cell.angle_gamma   90.00
#
_symmetry.space_group_name_H-M   'P 1'
#
loop_
_entity.id
_entity.type
_entity.pdbx_description
1 polymer ?
#
loop_
_entity_poly.entity_id
_entity_poly.type
_entity_poly.pdbx_seq_one_letter_code
_entity_poly.pdbx_strand_id
1 'polypeptide(L)'
;MAKVITQETFDDVVKENIIEFSMSVEESRTETVQQFEAQGINLANIIQDLNVNPETGVPLLKEAVEYLRSTELTSAANKAQICGHLATVVAECKLSVPHRVLAAKLGAYELIVGTLEKETALDKEVLAKLVAAANAIINKQPDVFSSKSLEVALRLLQSESGDDAVTCDLLRWLQKACILHEMNRQTIMDDGRVVKQFKRLIENSDSEVVKQACALFRFLILDDDIRVEFGKAHEHARTMANEMLPDITKLLFKFNSNQDLISDLFLTVASLTVRNEFCQVVEEAGGLKFIMD
;
A
#
# COMPACT_ATOMS: atom_id res chain seq x y z
N MET A 1 35.34 2.85 -13.64
CA MET A 1 33.87 2.78 -13.46
C MET A 1 33.33 1.85 -14.51
N ALA A 2 32.50 0.88 -14.13
CA ALA A 2 31.77 0.07 -15.11
C ALA A 2 30.77 0.97 -15.86
N LYS A 3 30.54 0.70 -17.15
CA LYS A 3 29.50 1.41 -17.92
C LYS A 3 28.13 0.95 -17.43
N VAL A 4 27.16 1.87 -17.34
CA VAL A 4 25.78 1.57 -16.94
C VAL A 4 24.81 2.14 -17.97
N ILE A 5 23.64 1.53 -18.09
CA ILE A 5 22.55 1.96 -18.98
C ILE A 5 21.27 2.19 -18.17
N THR A 6 20.26 2.78 -18.79
CA THR A 6 18.92 2.92 -18.19
C THR A 6 18.05 1.71 -18.51
N GLN A 7 16.97 1.53 -17.76
CA GLN A 7 15.95 0.51 -18.07
C GLN A 7 15.37 0.73 -19.47
N GLU A 8 15.11 1.99 -19.85
CA GLU A 8 14.58 2.33 -21.17
C GLU A 8 15.50 1.87 -22.30
N THR A 9 16.81 2.10 -22.18
CA THR A 9 17.78 1.61 -23.18
C THR A 9 17.80 0.07 -23.27
N PHE A 10 17.61 -0.63 -22.16
CA PHE A 10 17.52 -2.10 -22.18
C PHE A 10 16.22 -2.56 -22.86
N ASP A 11 15.09 -1.96 -22.48
CA ASP A 11 13.77 -2.30 -23.02
C ASP A 11 13.68 -2.00 -24.53
N ASP A 12 14.32 -0.93 -25.01
CA ASP A 12 14.36 -0.57 -26.43
C ASP A 12 15.10 -1.61 -27.27
N VAL A 13 16.22 -2.14 -26.78
CA VAL A 13 16.97 -3.21 -27.48
C VAL A 13 16.19 -4.54 -27.45
N VAL A 14 15.54 -4.87 -26.32
CA VAL A 14 14.65 -6.04 -26.23
C VAL A 14 13.51 -5.92 -27.25
N LYS A 15 12.90 -4.74 -27.35
CA LYS A 15 11.84 -4.44 -28.30
C LYS A 15 12.33 -4.58 -29.75
N GLU A 16 13.49 -4.03 -30.08
CA GLU A 16 14.12 -4.16 -31.41
C GLU A 16 14.31 -5.64 -31.78
N ASN A 17 14.89 -6.42 -30.88
CA ASN A 17 15.09 -7.86 -31.04
C ASN A 17 13.77 -8.63 -31.29
N ILE A 18 12.69 -8.27 -30.58
CA ILE A 18 11.38 -8.91 -30.78
C ILE A 18 10.76 -8.50 -32.12
N ILE A 19 10.75 -7.21 -32.44
CA ILE A 19 9.99 -6.67 -33.57
C ILE A 19 10.74 -6.79 -34.90
N GLU A 20 12.02 -6.41 -34.92
CA GLU A 20 12.82 -6.39 -36.14
C GLU A 20 13.40 -7.75 -36.48
N PHE A 21 13.75 -8.53 -35.46
CA PHE A 21 14.39 -9.84 -35.63
C PHE A 21 13.44 -11.02 -35.35
N SER A 22 12.16 -10.75 -35.02
CA SER A 22 11.12 -11.78 -34.77
C SER A 22 11.53 -12.81 -33.72
N MET A 23 12.32 -12.39 -32.74
CA MET A 23 12.78 -13.26 -31.64
C MET A 23 11.66 -13.46 -30.61
N SER A 24 11.67 -14.60 -29.93
CA SER A 24 10.84 -14.77 -28.73
C SER A 24 11.31 -13.84 -27.60
N VAL A 25 10.45 -13.60 -26.61
CA VAL A 25 10.77 -12.75 -25.45
C VAL A 25 11.98 -13.29 -24.69
N GLU A 26 12.06 -14.60 -24.50
CA GLU A 26 13.15 -15.27 -23.78
C GLU A 26 14.47 -15.20 -24.55
N GLU A 27 14.43 -15.42 -25.87
CA GLU A 27 15.62 -15.31 -26.73
C GLU A 27 16.12 -13.88 -26.78
N SER A 28 15.22 -12.91 -27.02
CA SER A 28 15.53 -11.49 -27.06
C SER A 28 16.19 -11.02 -25.77
N ARG A 29 15.62 -11.37 -24.61
CA ARG A 29 16.18 -11.06 -23.29
C ARG A 29 17.58 -11.64 -23.10
N THR A 30 17.77 -12.91 -23.48
CA THR A 30 19.06 -13.60 -23.34
C THR A 30 20.12 -12.94 -24.21
N GLU A 31 19.78 -12.61 -25.45
CA GLU A 31 20.69 -11.96 -26.39
C GLU A 31 21.04 -10.53 -25.94
N THR A 32 20.06 -9.74 -25.50
CA THR A 32 20.30 -8.37 -25.01
C THR A 32 21.22 -8.37 -23.78
N VAL A 33 21.04 -9.31 -22.85
CA VAL A 33 21.94 -9.46 -21.69
C VAL A 33 23.38 -9.76 -22.15
N GLN A 34 23.56 -10.75 -23.03
CA GLN A 34 24.88 -11.12 -23.54
C GLN A 34 25.55 -9.98 -24.30
N GLN A 35 24.78 -9.25 -25.12
CA GLN A 35 25.27 -8.12 -25.92
C GLN A 35 25.80 -6.99 -25.02
N PHE A 36 25.09 -6.65 -23.94
CA PHE A 36 25.53 -5.60 -23.02
C PHE A 36 26.70 -6.05 -22.13
N GLU A 37 26.70 -7.30 -21.65
CA GLU A 37 27.83 -7.84 -20.88
C GLU A 37 29.11 -7.90 -21.70
N ALA A 38 29.04 -8.30 -22.98
CA ALA A 38 30.18 -8.30 -23.90
C ALA A 38 30.78 -6.90 -24.12
N GLN A 39 29.97 -5.84 -23.97
CA GLN A 39 30.40 -4.45 -24.03
C GLN A 39 30.93 -3.91 -22.69
N GLY A 40 30.97 -4.75 -21.65
CA GLY A 40 31.40 -4.37 -20.30
C GLY A 40 30.39 -3.48 -19.57
N ILE A 41 29.10 -3.56 -19.92
CA ILE A 41 28.02 -2.86 -19.22
C ILE A 41 27.58 -3.68 -18.01
N ASN A 42 27.43 -3.00 -16.87
CA ASN A 42 26.93 -3.58 -15.64
C ASN A 42 25.39 -3.48 -15.61
N LEU A 43 24.72 -4.64 -15.59
CA LEU A 43 23.25 -4.75 -15.59
C LEU A 43 22.63 -4.91 -14.20
N ALA A 44 23.38 -4.75 -13.11
CA ALA A 44 22.87 -4.94 -11.74
C ALA A 44 21.67 -4.04 -11.37
N ASN A 45 21.50 -2.91 -12.07
CA ASN A 45 20.39 -1.97 -11.85
C ASN A 45 19.23 -2.15 -12.84
N ILE A 46 19.30 -3.16 -13.72
CA ILE A 46 18.31 -3.43 -14.76
C ILE A 46 17.39 -4.56 -14.32
N ILE A 47 16.09 -4.35 -14.49
CA ILE A 47 15.05 -5.35 -14.27
C ILE A 47 14.97 -6.18 -15.54
N GLN A 48 15.57 -7.37 -15.49
CA GLN A 48 15.65 -8.26 -16.64
C GLN A 48 14.41 -9.17 -16.76
N ASP A 49 13.62 -9.29 -15.70
CA ASP A 49 12.50 -10.22 -15.57
C ASP A 49 11.12 -9.60 -15.86
N LEU A 50 11.06 -8.38 -16.40
CA LEU A 50 9.80 -7.73 -16.79
C LEU A 50 9.00 -8.60 -17.77
N ASN A 51 7.69 -8.73 -17.55
CA ASN A 51 6.83 -9.35 -18.55
C ASN A 51 6.69 -8.42 -19.75
N VAL A 52 6.96 -8.93 -20.94
CA VAL A 52 6.96 -8.18 -22.20
C VAL A 52 5.83 -8.68 -23.08
N ASN A 53 5.13 -7.75 -23.73
CA ASN A 53 4.14 -8.08 -24.75
C ASN A 53 4.85 -8.62 -26.00
N PRO A 54 4.59 -9.87 -26.43
CA PRO A 54 5.28 -10.47 -27.57
C PRO A 54 4.94 -9.80 -28.91
N GLU A 55 3.83 -9.08 -29.00
CA GLU A 55 3.41 -8.41 -30.24
C GLU A 55 4.02 -7.02 -30.41
N THR A 56 4.27 -6.31 -29.30
CA THR A 56 4.78 -4.92 -29.32
C THR A 56 6.23 -4.80 -28.86
N GLY A 57 6.75 -5.84 -28.19
CA GLY A 57 8.06 -5.83 -27.55
C GLY A 57 8.16 -4.90 -26.34
N VAL A 58 7.06 -4.30 -25.89
CA VAL A 58 7.04 -3.34 -24.78
C VAL A 58 6.72 -4.05 -23.46
N PRO A 59 7.36 -3.67 -22.33
CA PRO A 59 6.98 -4.18 -21.01
C PRO A 59 5.50 -3.93 -20.69
N LEU A 60 4.79 -4.96 -20.22
CA LEU A 60 3.36 -4.89 -19.89
C LEU A 60 3.05 -3.80 -18.86
N LEU A 61 3.97 -3.56 -17.91
CA LEU A 61 3.86 -2.49 -16.93
C LEU A 61 3.82 -1.11 -17.61
N LYS A 62 4.70 -0.87 -18.59
CA LYS A 62 4.78 0.40 -19.33
C LYS A 62 3.52 0.62 -20.15
N GLU A 63 3.08 -0.39 -20.90
CA GLU A 63 1.82 -0.33 -21.67
C GLU A 63 0.62 -0.05 -20.78
N ALA A 64 0.52 -0.72 -19.62
CA ALA A 64 -0.57 -0.52 -18.69
C ALA A 64 -0.61 0.91 -18.14
N VAL A 65 0.53 1.46 -17.75
CA VAL A 65 0.59 2.84 -17.23
C VAL A 65 0.30 3.86 -18.33
N GLU A 66 0.77 3.64 -19.56
CA GLU A 66 0.47 4.52 -20.70
C GLU A 66 -1.02 4.49 -21.09
N TYR A 67 -1.64 3.32 -21.08
CA TYR A 67 -3.08 3.19 -21.31
C TYR A 67 -3.87 3.94 -20.23
N LEU A 68 -3.56 3.73 -18.95
CA LEU A 68 -4.24 4.40 -17.83
C LEU A 68 -4.05 5.92 -17.87
N ARG A 69 -2.91 6.41 -18.37
CA ARG A 69 -2.64 7.84 -18.52
C ARG A 69 -3.44 8.49 -19.65
N SER A 70 -3.68 7.75 -20.73
CA SER A 70 -4.38 8.24 -21.92
C SER A 70 -5.89 7.99 -21.91
N THR A 71 -6.39 7.27 -20.89
CA THR A 71 -7.79 6.89 -20.77
C THR A 71 -8.50 7.65 -19.65
N GLU A 72 -9.73 8.10 -19.90
CA GLU A 72 -10.58 8.65 -18.85
C GLU A 72 -11.09 7.52 -17.93
N LEU A 73 -10.63 7.53 -16.67
CA LEU A 73 -10.83 6.44 -15.71
C LEU A 73 -12.27 6.35 -15.15
N THR A 74 -13.12 7.33 -15.46
CA THR A 74 -14.57 7.32 -15.16
C THR A 74 -15.40 6.72 -16.31
N SER A 75 -14.77 6.42 -17.46
CA SER A 75 -15.47 5.91 -18.63
C SER A 75 -16.01 4.49 -18.41
N ALA A 76 -17.34 4.36 -18.35
CA ALA A 76 -18.01 3.07 -18.27
C ALA A 76 -17.72 2.17 -19.48
N ALA A 77 -17.46 2.75 -20.65
CA ALA A 77 -17.16 2.00 -21.88
C ALA A 77 -15.81 1.28 -21.83
N ASN A 78 -14.84 1.83 -21.09
CA ASN A 78 -13.49 1.28 -20.97
C ASN A 78 -13.26 0.55 -19.64
N LYS A 79 -14.32 0.35 -18.83
CA LYS A 79 -14.22 -0.23 -17.49
C LYS A 79 -13.41 -1.53 -17.44
N ALA A 80 -13.70 -2.47 -18.35
CA ALA A 80 -13.03 -3.77 -18.35
C ALA A 80 -11.52 -3.64 -18.64
N GLN A 81 -11.16 -2.78 -19.60
CA GLN A 81 -9.77 -2.51 -19.97
C GLN A 81 -9.04 -1.78 -18.84
N ILE A 82 -9.66 -0.78 -18.22
CA ILE A 82 -9.13 -0.07 -17.05
C ILE A 82 -8.82 -1.07 -15.92
N CYS A 83 -9.79 -1.92 -15.56
CA CYS A 83 -9.60 -2.96 -14.56
C CYS A 83 -8.49 -3.94 -14.94
N GLY A 84 -8.39 -4.31 -16.22
CA GLY A 84 -7.34 -5.18 -16.76
C GLY A 84 -5.94 -4.57 -16.59
N HIS A 85 -5.74 -3.33 -17.02
CA HIS A 85 -4.45 -2.64 -16.89
C HIS A 85 -4.08 -2.36 -15.43
N LEU A 86 -5.03 -2.02 -14.55
CA LEU A 86 -4.77 -1.93 -13.11
C LEU A 86 -4.37 -3.29 -12.52
N ALA A 87 -4.97 -4.39 -12.97
CA ALA A 87 -4.59 -5.73 -12.55
C ALA A 87 -3.16 -6.10 -13.01
N THR A 88 -2.76 -5.69 -14.23
CA THR A 88 -1.37 -5.82 -14.71
C THR A 88 -0.41 -5.06 -13.80
N VAL A 89 -0.69 -3.79 -13.47
CA VAL A 89 0.15 -3.01 -12.54
C VAL A 89 0.30 -3.73 -11.19
N VAL A 90 -0.79 -4.28 -10.64
CA VAL A 90 -0.75 -5.05 -9.40
C VAL A 90 0.09 -6.32 -9.53
N ALA A 91 -0.03 -7.05 -10.64
CA ALA A 91 0.71 -8.30 -10.87
C ALA A 91 2.22 -8.04 -10.96
N GLU A 92 2.63 -7.05 -11.75
CA GLU A 92 4.03 -6.64 -11.90
C GLU A 92 4.61 -6.18 -10.56
N CYS A 93 3.88 -5.36 -9.80
CA CYS A 93 4.32 -4.88 -8.49
C CYS A 93 4.45 -5.99 -7.42
N LYS A 94 3.85 -7.17 -7.64
CA LYS A 94 4.01 -8.32 -6.73
C LYS A 94 5.32 -9.07 -6.94
N LEU A 95 5.95 -8.95 -8.12
CA LEU A 95 7.15 -9.71 -8.48
C LEU A 95 8.34 -9.33 -7.61
N SER A 96 8.71 -8.05 -7.56
CA SER A 96 9.85 -7.60 -6.74
C SER A 96 9.80 -6.11 -6.40
N VAL A 97 10.68 -5.66 -5.50
CA VAL A 97 10.82 -4.23 -5.17
C VAL A 97 11.22 -3.39 -6.39
N PRO A 98 12.16 -3.81 -7.26
CA PRO A 98 12.46 -3.10 -8.50
C PRO A 98 11.23 -2.83 -9.38
N HIS A 99 10.29 -3.78 -9.51
CA HIS A 99 9.06 -3.58 -10.29
C HIS A 99 8.17 -2.47 -9.72
N ARG A 100 8.04 -2.41 -8.39
CA ARG A 100 7.33 -1.31 -7.70
C ARG A 100 8.00 0.03 -7.94
N VAL A 101 9.33 0.07 -7.83
CA VAL A 101 10.12 1.28 -8.10
C VAL A 101 9.96 1.73 -9.55
N LEU A 102 9.94 0.80 -10.50
CA LEU A 102 9.69 1.11 -11.90
C LEU A 102 8.26 1.65 -12.11
N ALA A 103 7.24 1.03 -11.51
CA ALA A 103 5.86 1.51 -11.58
C ALA A 103 5.73 2.95 -11.08
N ALA A 104 6.38 3.27 -9.95
CA ALA A 104 6.45 4.64 -9.43
C ALA A 104 7.20 5.59 -10.38
N LYS A 105 8.36 5.18 -10.94
CA LYS A 105 9.12 5.98 -11.92
C LYS A 105 8.34 6.26 -13.20
N LEU A 106 7.47 5.32 -13.61
CA LEU A 106 6.55 5.49 -14.73
C LEU A 106 5.37 6.41 -14.36
N GLY A 107 5.29 6.94 -13.14
CA GLY A 107 4.24 7.84 -12.68
C GLY A 107 2.91 7.16 -12.35
N ALA A 108 2.91 5.84 -12.16
CA ALA A 108 1.68 5.07 -11.91
C ALA A 108 1.02 5.49 -10.59
N TYR A 109 1.82 5.68 -9.54
CA TYR A 109 1.31 6.03 -8.21
C TYR A 109 0.67 7.42 -8.20
N GLU A 110 1.35 8.41 -8.79
CA GLU A 110 0.87 9.79 -8.91
C GLU A 110 -0.40 9.86 -9.75
N LEU A 111 -0.48 9.09 -10.84
CA LEU A 111 -1.68 8.96 -11.65
C LEU A 111 -2.84 8.41 -10.82
N ILE A 112 -2.64 7.28 -10.13
CA ILE A 112 -3.67 6.62 -9.31
C ILE A 112 -4.17 7.54 -8.20
N VAL A 113 -3.27 8.13 -7.42
CA VAL A 113 -3.62 9.05 -6.32
C VAL A 113 -4.32 10.29 -6.89
N GLY A 114 -3.82 10.86 -7.98
CA GLY A 114 -4.42 12.01 -8.62
C GLY A 114 -5.82 11.75 -9.18
N THR A 115 -6.08 10.56 -9.71
CA THR A 115 -7.43 10.14 -10.13
C THR A 115 -8.34 9.97 -8.93
N LEU A 116 -7.89 9.25 -7.89
CA LEU A 116 -8.68 9.07 -6.68
C LEU A 116 -9.01 10.41 -6.03
N GLU A 117 -8.09 11.38 -6.04
CA GLU A 117 -8.26 12.74 -5.54
C GLU A 117 -9.34 13.52 -6.30
N LYS A 118 -9.28 13.51 -7.64
CA LYS A 118 -10.15 14.31 -8.50
C LYS A 118 -11.55 13.71 -8.67
N GLU A 119 -11.62 12.39 -8.82
CA GLU A 119 -12.85 11.70 -9.22
C GLU A 119 -13.61 11.19 -8.00
N THR A 120 -14.81 11.72 -7.79
CA THR A 120 -15.68 11.35 -6.66
C THR A 120 -16.75 10.32 -7.03
N ALA A 121 -16.98 10.10 -8.33
CA ALA A 121 -18.03 9.22 -8.86
C ALA A 121 -17.44 8.05 -9.69
N LEU A 122 -16.37 7.43 -9.17
CA LEU A 122 -15.79 6.23 -9.78
C LEU A 122 -16.72 5.02 -9.65
N ASP A 123 -16.71 4.17 -10.67
CA ASP A 123 -17.29 2.83 -10.55
C ASP A 123 -16.63 2.08 -9.39
N LYS A 124 -17.43 1.31 -8.63
CA LYS A 124 -16.96 0.62 -7.41
C LYS A 124 -15.80 -0.34 -7.68
N GLU A 125 -15.82 -1.04 -8.81
CA GLU A 125 -14.77 -1.98 -9.18
C GLU A 125 -13.50 -1.22 -9.57
N VAL A 126 -13.63 -0.14 -10.34
CA VAL A 126 -12.48 0.72 -10.70
C VAL A 126 -11.85 1.32 -9.45
N LEU A 127 -12.66 1.83 -8.51
CA LEU A 127 -12.19 2.33 -7.22
C LEU A 127 -11.41 1.25 -6.46
N ALA A 128 -11.96 0.05 -6.32
CA ALA A 128 -11.28 -1.05 -5.65
C ALA A 128 -9.94 -1.41 -6.33
N LYS A 129 -9.89 -1.43 -7.67
CA LYS A 129 -8.66 -1.72 -8.42
C LYS A 129 -7.61 -0.60 -8.29
N LEU A 130 -8.02 0.66 -8.24
CA LEU A 130 -7.13 1.80 -8.00
C LEU A 130 -6.50 1.71 -6.60
N VAL A 131 -7.30 1.45 -5.57
CA VAL A 131 -6.80 1.27 -4.20
C VAL A 131 -5.89 0.05 -4.08
N ALA A 132 -6.22 -1.06 -4.76
CA ALA A 132 -5.36 -2.25 -4.82
C ALA A 132 -4.02 -1.97 -5.51
N ALA A 133 -4.02 -1.20 -6.61
CA ALA A 133 -2.80 -0.79 -7.31
C ALA A 133 -1.92 0.13 -6.45
N ALA A 134 -2.51 1.13 -5.78
CA ALA A 134 -1.77 1.97 -4.83
C ALA A 134 -1.13 1.14 -3.71
N ASN A 135 -1.87 0.16 -3.17
CA ASN A 135 -1.39 -0.80 -2.19
C ASN A 135 -0.24 -1.69 -2.68
N ALA A 136 -0.24 -2.05 -3.97
CA ALA A 136 0.79 -2.90 -4.56
C ALA A 136 2.09 -2.13 -4.75
N ILE A 137 2.00 -0.87 -5.20
CA ILE A 137 3.15 -0.01 -5.48
C ILE A 137 3.87 0.40 -4.18
N ILE A 138 3.14 0.88 -3.17
CA ILE A 138 3.74 1.38 -1.91
C ILE A 138 4.39 0.29 -1.03
N ASN A 139 4.09 -0.99 -1.28
CA ASN A 139 4.56 -2.07 -0.42
C ASN A 139 6.09 -2.15 -0.38
N LYS A 140 6.72 -1.93 0.78
CA LYS A 140 8.19 -1.78 0.93
C LYS A 140 8.79 -0.61 0.14
N GLN A 141 7.98 0.38 -0.24
CA GLN A 141 8.40 1.62 -0.89
C GLN A 141 7.60 2.80 -0.29
N PRO A 142 7.75 3.06 1.02
CA PRO A 142 6.95 4.07 1.73
C PRO A 142 7.18 5.51 1.25
N ASP A 143 8.32 5.80 0.60
CA ASP A 143 8.70 7.16 0.17
C ASP A 143 7.80 7.73 -0.95
N VAL A 144 6.98 6.90 -1.62
CA VAL A 144 5.98 7.41 -2.60
C VAL A 144 4.77 8.03 -1.91
N PHE A 145 4.54 7.74 -0.63
CA PHE A 145 3.42 8.29 0.12
C PHE A 145 3.56 9.80 0.29
N SER A 146 2.44 10.52 0.25
CA SER A 146 2.42 11.97 0.36
C SER A 146 1.20 12.45 1.14
N SER A 147 1.17 13.74 1.49
CA SER A 147 -0.02 14.38 2.07
C SER A 147 -1.27 14.22 1.20
N LYS A 148 -1.12 14.20 -0.13
CA LYS A 148 -2.23 13.90 -1.06
C LYS A 148 -2.75 12.48 -0.89
N SER A 149 -1.84 11.51 -0.73
CA SER A 149 -2.22 10.11 -0.45
C SER A 149 -3.02 10.00 0.85
N LEU A 150 -2.61 10.73 1.89
CA LEU A 150 -3.33 10.77 3.17
C LEU A 150 -4.72 11.40 3.02
N GLU A 151 -4.83 12.55 2.37
CA GLU A 151 -6.13 13.22 2.14
C GLU A 151 -7.10 12.31 1.37
N VAL A 152 -6.62 11.65 0.32
CA VAL A 152 -7.40 10.68 -0.45
C VAL A 152 -7.86 9.53 0.43
N ALA A 153 -6.96 8.91 1.19
CA ALA A 153 -7.30 7.79 2.06
C ALA A 153 -8.35 8.19 3.11
N LEU A 154 -8.19 9.34 3.76
CA LEU A 154 -9.11 9.82 4.78
C LEU A 154 -10.49 10.16 4.21
N ARG A 155 -10.56 10.85 3.07
CA ARG A 155 -11.83 11.16 2.42
C ARG A 155 -12.57 9.88 2.00
N LEU A 156 -11.87 8.91 1.44
CA LEU A 156 -12.49 7.64 1.02
C LEU A 156 -12.95 6.82 2.24
N LEU A 157 -12.14 6.78 3.29
CA LEU A 157 -12.54 6.16 4.56
C LEU A 157 -13.78 6.85 5.14
N GLN A 158 -13.96 8.17 4.94
CA GLN A 158 -15.11 8.90 5.46
C GLN A 158 -16.44 8.56 4.78
N SER A 159 -16.42 8.00 3.57
CA SER A 159 -17.65 7.74 2.79
C SER A 159 -18.58 6.73 3.48
N GLU A 160 -19.86 7.09 3.66
CA GLU A 160 -20.87 6.27 4.36
C GLU A 160 -21.38 5.08 3.52
N SER A 161 -21.05 5.04 2.23
CA SER A 161 -21.44 3.99 1.28
C SER A 161 -20.34 2.95 1.04
N GLY A 162 -19.29 2.96 1.87
CA GLY A 162 -18.07 2.19 1.69
C GLY A 162 -18.28 0.68 1.71
N ASP A 163 -17.64 0.00 0.75
CA ASP A 163 -17.43 -1.45 0.78
C ASP A 163 -16.37 -1.76 1.85
N ASP A 164 -16.66 -2.70 2.76
CA ASP A 164 -15.74 -3.13 3.82
C ASP A 164 -14.40 -3.62 3.23
N ALA A 165 -14.41 -4.23 2.04
CA ALA A 165 -13.19 -4.66 1.37
C ALA A 165 -12.30 -3.46 0.98
N VAL A 166 -12.90 -2.41 0.41
CA VAL A 166 -12.19 -1.18 0.06
C VAL A 166 -11.70 -0.47 1.33
N THR A 167 -12.51 -0.44 2.38
CA THR A 167 -12.12 0.12 3.69
C THR A 167 -10.90 -0.60 4.24
N CYS A 168 -10.89 -1.93 4.20
CA CYS A 168 -9.74 -2.74 4.61
C CYS A 168 -8.49 -2.43 3.77
N ASP A 169 -8.64 -2.28 2.46
CA ASP A 169 -7.52 -1.94 1.59
C ASP A 169 -6.99 -0.51 1.82
N LEU A 170 -7.86 0.46 2.14
CA LEU A 170 -7.43 1.81 2.54
C LEU A 170 -6.64 1.78 3.86
N LEU A 171 -7.08 0.98 4.83
CA LEU A 171 -6.34 0.78 6.09
C LEU A 171 -4.98 0.12 5.83
N ARG A 172 -4.91 -0.90 4.96
CA ARG A 172 -3.65 -1.54 4.55
C ARG A 172 -2.72 -0.59 3.80
N TRP A 173 -3.28 0.35 3.04
CA TRP A 173 -2.48 1.38 2.36
C TRP A 173 -1.76 2.26 3.38
N LEU A 174 -2.49 2.75 4.38
CA LEU A 174 -1.89 3.51 5.49
C LEU A 174 -0.89 2.68 6.29
N GLN A 175 -1.18 1.39 6.56
CA GLN A 175 -0.23 0.49 7.25
C GLN A 175 1.09 0.40 6.49
N LYS A 176 1.05 0.18 5.17
CA LYS A 176 2.26 0.07 4.33
C LYS A 176 3.02 1.38 4.23
N ALA A 177 2.33 2.52 4.27
CA ALA A 177 2.97 3.83 4.32
C ALA A 177 3.81 4.01 5.60
N CYS A 178 3.43 3.35 6.70
CA CYS A 178 4.13 3.45 7.98
C CYS A 178 5.39 2.58 8.07
N ILE A 179 5.54 1.51 7.28
CA ILE A 179 6.65 0.54 7.45
C ILE A 179 8.00 1.21 7.18
N LEU A 180 8.93 1.11 8.14
CA LEU A 180 10.28 1.69 8.07
C LEU A 180 10.28 3.20 7.71
N HIS A 181 9.22 3.94 8.04
CA HIS A 181 9.06 5.33 7.62
C HIS A 181 8.43 6.23 8.69
N GLU A 182 9.27 6.83 9.53
CA GLU A 182 8.86 7.63 10.67
C GLU A 182 8.09 8.88 10.28
N MET A 183 8.53 9.58 9.23
CA MET A 183 7.87 10.82 8.80
C MET A 183 6.44 10.59 8.30
N ASN A 184 6.15 9.39 7.79
CA ASN A 184 4.79 9.04 7.37
C ASN A 184 3.90 8.81 8.58
N ARG A 185 4.39 8.11 9.61
CA ARG A 185 3.68 7.95 10.88
C ARG A 185 3.36 9.29 11.52
N GLN A 186 4.32 10.21 11.58
CA GLN A 186 4.09 11.56 12.10
C GLN A 186 3.06 12.32 11.26
N THR A 187 3.18 12.32 9.93
CA THR A 187 2.20 12.96 9.04
C THR A 187 0.78 12.44 9.27
N ILE A 188 0.62 11.13 9.45
CA ILE A 188 -0.68 10.50 9.71
C ILE A 188 -1.20 10.88 11.11
N MET A 189 -0.36 10.81 12.15
CA MET A 189 -0.78 11.09 13.53
C MET A 189 -1.08 12.58 13.78
N ASP A 190 -0.30 13.48 13.17
CA ASP A 190 -0.43 14.93 13.34
C ASP A 190 -1.69 15.50 12.65
N ASP A 191 -2.28 14.78 11.68
CA ASP A 191 -3.52 15.21 11.00
C ASP A 191 -4.75 15.19 11.93
N GLY A 192 -4.75 14.33 12.95
CA GLY A 192 -5.80 14.23 13.97
C GLY A 192 -7.17 13.69 13.49
N ARG A 193 -7.49 13.75 12.19
CA ARG A 193 -8.73 13.12 11.64
C ARG A 193 -8.64 11.60 11.66
N VAL A 194 -7.43 11.06 11.60
CA VAL A 194 -7.14 9.62 11.62
C VAL A 194 -7.75 8.95 12.87
N VAL A 195 -7.49 9.49 14.06
CA VAL A 195 -8.04 8.94 15.33
C VAL A 195 -9.57 8.97 15.34
N LYS A 196 -10.18 10.09 14.90
CA LYS A 196 -11.64 10.23 14.79
C LYS A 196 -12.24 9.21 13.82
N GLN A 197 -11.59 9.02 12.68
CA GLN A 197 -12.02 8.07 11.66
C GLN A 197 -11.96 6.64 12.21
N PHE A 198 -10.93 6.30 12.99
CA PHE A 198 -10.83 4.99 13.63
C PHE A 198 -11.91 4.72 14.65
N LYS A 199 -12.21 5.70 15.53
CA LYS A 199 -13.31 5.58 16.49
C LYS A 199 -14.62 5.20 15.80
N ARG A 200 -14.92 5.87 14.69
CA ARG A 200 -16.09 5.55 13.87
C ARG A 200 -16.07 4.14 13.28
N LEU A 201 -14.92 3.69 12.77
CA LEU A 201 -14.75 2.36 12.17
C LEU A 201 -14.87 1.23 13.21
N ILE A 202 -14.30 1.40 14.40
CA ILE A 202 -14.36 0.33 15.41
C ILE A 202 -15.76 0.16 16.03
N GLU A 203 -16.54 1.24 16.08
CA GLU A 203 -17.90 1.20 16.63
C GLU A 203 -18.88 0.46 15.71
N ASN A 204 -18.78 0.70 14.39
CA ASN A 204 -19.85 0.40 13.43
C ASN A 204 -19.49 -0.62 12.34
N SER A 205 -18.27 -1.17 12.31
CA SER A 205 -17.83 -2.06 11.23
C SER A 205 -17.73 -3.53 11.64
N ASP A 206 -17.62 -4.39 10.62
CA ASP A 206 -17.40 -5.83 10.78
C ASP A 206 -15.99 -6.16 11.33
N SER A 207 -15.84 -7.40 11.80
CA SER A 207 -14.64 -7.94 12.40
C SER A 207 -13.35 -7.71 11.60
N GLU A 208 -13.40 -7.83 10.27
CA GLU A 208 -12.20 -7.64 9.43
C GLU A 208 -11.77 -6.16 9.38
N VAL A 209 -12.71 -5.21 9.33
CA VAL A 209 -12.39 -3.78 9.39
C VAL A 209 -11.79 -3.40 10.73
N VAL A 210 -12.37 -3.91 11.84
CA VAL A 210 -11.83 -3.71 13.19
C VAL A 210 -10.41 -4.27 13.30
N LYS A 211 -10.17 -5.46 12.74
CA LYS A 211 -8.84 -6.07 12.68
C LYS A 211 -7.83 -5.20 11.93
N GLN A 212 -8.20 -4.69 10.75
CA GLN A 212 -7.30 -3.82 9.97
C GLN A 212 -7.06 -2.46 10.64
N ALA A 213 -8.04 -1.92 11.35
CA ALA A 213 -7.88 -0.70 12.15
C ALA A 213 -6.92 -0.94 13.33
N CYS A 214 -7.09 -2.05 14.05
CA CYS A 214 -6.19 -2.46 15.14
C CYS A 214 -4.76 -2.68 14.66
N ALA A 215 -4.58 -3.29 13.48
CA ALA A 215 -3.28 -3.43 12.85
C ALA A 215 -2.65 -2.06 12.58
N LEU A 216 -3.39 -1.12 11.97
CA LEU A 216 -2.88 0.23 11.70
C LEU A 216 -2.41 0.97 12.96
N PHE A 217 -3.04 0.76 14.11
CA PHE A 217 -2.56 1.36 15.37
C PHE A 217 -1.16 0.88 15.69
N ARG A 218 -0.93 -0.44 15.57
CA ARG A 218 0.39 -1.04 15.79
C ARG A 218 1.42 -0.53 14.79
N PHE A 219 1.03 -0.29 13.54
CA PHE A 219 1.91 0.30 12.52
C PHE A 219 2.27 1.77 12.81
N LEU A 220 1.38 2.55 13.43
CA LEU A 220 1.62 3.97 13.74
C LEU A 220 2.57 4.19 14.93
N ILE A 221 2.85 3.13 15.70
CA ILE A 221 3.75 3.14 16.87
C ILE A 221 4.98 2.26 16.68
N LEU A 222 5.27 1.86 15.43
CA LEU A 222 6.52 1.18 15.15
C LEU A 222 7.70 2.13 15.36
N ASP A 223 8.77 1.57 15.90
CA ASP A 223 10.08 2.20 16.04
C ASP A 223 11.09 1.41 15.18
N ASP A 224 10.84 1.40 13.87
CA ASP A 224 11.52 0.55 12.89
C ASP A 224 12.29 1.34 11.79
N ASP A 225 12.25 2.67 11.82
CA ASP A 225 12.95 3.51 10.83
C ASP A 225 14.35 3.88 11.32
N ILE A 226 15.34 3.06 10.92
CA ILE A 226 16.75 3.27 11.28
C ILE A 226 17.37 4.56 10.74
N ARG A 227 16.68 5.28 9.84
CA ARG A 227 17.16 6.54 9.26
C ARG A 227 16.97 7.73 10.21
N VAL A 228 16.17 7.57 11.26
CA VAL A 228 15.86 8.60 12.26
C VAL A 228 16.40 8.16 13.62
N GLU A 229 17.15 9.04 14.30
CA GLU A 229 17.74 8.72 15.61
C GLU A 229 16.68 8.58 16.73
N PHE A 230 15.61 9.38 16.65
CA PHE A 230 14.53 9.40 17.63
C PHE A 230 13.17 9.52 16.93
N GLY A 231 12.34 8.49 17.03
CA GLY A 231 10.95 8.51 16.56
C GLY A 231 9.95 9.00 17.62
N LYS A 232 8.68 9.12 17.23
CA LYS A 232 7.55 9.49 18.11
C LYS A 232 6.68 8.30 18.52
N ALA A 233 7.16 7.06 18.37
CA ALA A 233 6.41 5.84 18.67
C ALA A 233 5.71 5.87 20.04
N HIS A 234 6.44 6.22 21.11
CA HIS A 234 5.87 6.31 22.46
C HIS A 234 4.86 7.46 22.61
N GLU A 235 5.08 8.60 21.94
CA GLU A 235 4.13 9.72 21.96
C GLU A 235 2.82 9.34 21.24
N HIS A 236 2.92 8.71 20.06
CA HIS A 236 1.78 8.21 19.32
C HIS A 236 1.01 7.14 20.10
N ALA A 237 1.71 6.20 20.75
CA ALA A 237 1.09 5.18 21.60
C ALA A 237 0.34 5.82 22.76
N ARG A 238 0.93 6.83 23.41
CA ARG A 238 0.27 7.60 24.48
C ARG A 238 -0.99 8.29 23.96
N THR A 239 -0.92 8.97 22.83
CA THR A 239 -2.07 9.68 22.24
C THR A 239 -3.20 8.70 21.91
N MET A 240 -2.90 7.59 21.24
CA MET A 240 -3.91 6.58 20.92
C MET A 240 -4.48 5.90 22.17
N ALA A 241 -3.65 5.60 23.17
CA ALA A 241 -4.11 4.99 24.41
C ALA A 241 -5.14 5.87 25.13
N ASN A 242 -4.91 7.18 25.22
CA ASN A 242 -5.85 8.11 25.85
C ASN A 242 -7.20 8.18 25.11
N GLU A 243 -7.17 8.10 23.78
CA GLU A 243 -8.37 8.29 22.94
C GLU A 243 -9.17 7.00 22.73
N MET A 244 -8.51 5.84 22.70
CA MET A 244 -9.07 4.62 22.12
C MET A 244 -9.00 3.38 23.02
N LEU A 245 -8.12 3.34 24.02
CA LEU A 245 -7.85 2.12 24.80
C LEU A 245 -9.09 1.54 25.52
N PRO A 246 -9.96 2.36 26.16
CA PRO A 246 -11.19 1.84 26.75
C PRO A 246 -12.12 1.21 25.71
N ASP A 247 -12.24 1.83 24.54
CA ASP A 247 -13.14 1.37 23.49
C ASP A 247 -12.64 0.07 22.88
N ILE A 248 -11.34 -0.03 22.57
CA ILE A 248 -10.70 -1.28 22.09
C ILE A 248 -10.88 -2.41 23.10
N THR A 249 -10.67 -2.13 24.39
CA THR A 249 -10.79 -3.16 25.45
C THR A 249 -12.22 -3.71 25.51
N LYS A 250 -13.24 -2.86 25.35
CA LYS A 250 -14.65 -3.30 25.32
C LYS A 250 -14.98 -4.18 24.10
N LEU A 251 -14.23 -4.06 22.99
CA LEU A 251 -14.44 -4.90 21.81
C LEU A 251 -14.15 -6.38 22.09
N LEU A 252 -13.31 -6.71 23.09
CA LEU A 252 -13.06 -8.09 23.51
C LEU A 252 -14.38 -8.81 23.84
N PHE A 253 -15.28 -8.12 24.56
CA PHE A 253 -16.59 -8.66 24.91
C PHE A 253 -17.54 -8.71 23.71
N LYS A 254 -17.49 -7.72 22.81
CA LYS A 254 -18.32 -7.67 21.60
C LYS A 254 -18.00 -8.82 20.64
N PHE A 255 -16.72 -9.16 20.51
CA PHE A 255 -16.23 -10.17 19.56
C PHE A 255 -15.71 -11.43 20.25
N ASN A 256 -16.24 -11.79 21.42
CA ASN A 256 -15.76 -12.91 22.26
C ASN A 256 -15.77 -14.29 21.57
N SER A 257 -16.52 -14.45 20.48
CA SER A 257 -16.59 -15.67 19.69
C SER A 257 -15.58 -15.74 18.55
N ASN A 258 -14.91 -14.63 18.22
CA ASN A 258 -13.94 -14.55 17.12
C ASN A 258 -12.50 -14.54 17.68
N GLN A 259 -11.89 -15.72 17.78
CA GLN A 259 -10.56 -15.90 18.36
C GLN A 259 -9.45 -15.16 17.61
N ASP A 260 -9.54 -15.08 16.28
CA ASP A 260 -8.56 -14.36 15.46
C ASP A 260 -8.59 -12.86 15.77
N LEU A 261 -9.78 -12.27 15.87
CA LEU A 261 -9.92 -10.85 16.20
C LEU A 261 -9.54 -10.58 17.67
N ILE A 262 -9.83 -11.48 18.60
CA ILE A 262 -9.40 -11.35 20.01
C ILE A 262 -7.88 -11.28 20.09
N SER A 263 -7.17 -12.14 19.36
CA SER A 263 -5.70 -12.10 19.30
C SER A 263 -5.21 -10.73 18.80
N ASP A 264 -5.82 -10.21 17.73
CA ASP A 264 -5.48 -8.88 17.20
C ASP A 264 -5.78 -7.75 18.20
N LEU A 265 -6.91 -7.82 18.92
CA LEU A 265 -7.27 -6.85 19.96
C LEU A 265 -6.26 -6.88 21.11
N PHE A 266 -5.87 -8.06 21.60
CA PHE A 266 -4.86 -8.16 22.66
C PHE A 266 -3.50 -7.62 22.22
N LEU A 267 -3.06 -7.92 21.00
CA LEU A 267 -1.81 -7.35 20.46
C LEU A 267 -1.88 -5.83 20.44
N THR A 268 -3.02 -5.25 20.07
CA THR A 268 -3.19 -3.79 20.07
C THR A 268 -3.24 -3.23 21.49
N VAL A 269 -4.00 -3.83 22.41
CA VAL A 269 -4.05 -3.41 23.82
C VAL A 269 -2.65 -3.43 24.44
N ALA A 270 -1.91 -4.53 24.28
CA ALA A 270 -0.55 -4.67 24.79
C ALA A 270 0.40 -3.61 24.21
N SER A 271 0.25 -3.26 22.94
CA SER A 271 1.07 -2.23 22.28
C SER A 271 0.77 -0.81 22.76
N LEU A 272 -0.42 -0.57 23.32
CA LEU A 272 -0.85 0.75 23.82
C LEU A 272 -0.67 0.89 25.34
N THR A 273 -0.54 -0.20 26.09
CA THR A 273 -0.24 -0.19 27.54
C THR A 273 1.22 0.13 27.83
N VAL A 274 1.72 1.24 27.30
CA VAL A 274 3.13 1.68 27.43
C VAL A 274 3.46 2.31 28.78
N ARG A 275 2.45 2.53 29.64
CA ARG A 275 2.57 3.15 30.96
C ARG A 275 1.59 2.50 31.95
N ASN A 276 1.90 2.59 33.24
CA ASN A 276 1.07 2.00 34.30
C ASN A 276 -0.36 2.57 34.33
N GLU A 277 -0.53 3.86 34.06
CA GLU A 277 -1.85 4.49 33.95
C GLU A 277 -2.74 3.82 32.88
N PHE A 278 -2.16 3.33 31.78
CA PHE A 278 -2.90 2.64 30.74
C PHE A 278 -3.26 1.19 31.11
N CYS A 279 -2.46 0.53 31.94
CA CYS A 279 -2.83 -0.77 32.50
C CYS A 279 -4.09 -0.65 33.39
N GLN A 280 -4.18 0.41 34.20
CA GLN A 280 -5.36 0.69 35.01
C GLN A 280 -6.60 0.95 34.15
N VAL A 281 -6.46 1.70 33.05
CA VAL A 281 -7.56 1.92 32.09
C VAL A 281 -8.08 0.59 31.50
N VAL A 282 -7.19 -0.37 31.20
CA VAL A 282 -7.59 -1.69 30.71
C VAL A 282 -8.33 -2.49 31.77
N GLU A 283 -7.85 -2.45 33.03
CA GLU A 283 -8.53 -3.09 34.16
C GLU A 283 -9.93 -2.51 34.38
N GLU A 284 -10.06 -1.18 34.42
CA GLU A 284 -11.33 -0.46 34.58
C GLU A 284 -12.30 -0.73 33.43
N ALA A 285 -11.79 -0.92 32.20
CA ALA A 285 -12.59 -1.33 31.05
C ALA A 285 -12.94 -2.83 31.03
N GLY A 286 -12.51 -3.61 32.03
CA GLY A 286 -12.85 -5.02 32.21
C GLY A 286 -11.89 -6.01 31.52
N GLY A 287 -10.74 -5.56 31.02
CA GLY A 287 -9.81 -6.42 30.28
C GLY A 287 -9.30 -7.61 31.09
N LEU A 288 -8.97 -7.43 32.38
CA LEU A 288 -8.56 -8.53 33.25
C LEU A 288 -9.69 -9.53 33.48
N LYS A 289 -10.92 -9.04 33.67
CA LYS A 289 -12.10 -9.89 33.84
C LYS A 289 -12.30 -10.79 32.61
N PHE A 290 -12.17 -10.23 31.40
CA PHE A 290 -12.28 -11.00 30.17
C PHE A 290 -11.25 -12.15 30.06
N ILE A 291 -10.03 -11.94 30.57
CA ILE A 291 -8.97 -12.98 30.53
C ILE A 291 -9.23 -14.09 31.56
N MET A 292 -9.89 -13.76 32.67
CA MET A 292 -10.12 -14.67 33.78
C MET A 292 -11.42 -15.48 33.65
N ASP A 293 -12.37 -15.03 32.82
CA ASP A 293 -13.63 -15.70 32.49
C ASP A 293 -13.44 -16.79 31.42
#